data_AF-A0A1F4E2T3-F1
#
_entry.id   AF-A0A1F4E2T3-F1
#
_cell.length_a   1.000
_cell.length_b   1.000
_cell.length_c   1.000
_cell.angle_alpha   90.00
_cell.angle_beta   90.00
_cell.angle_gamma   90.00
#
_symmetry.space_group_name_H-M   'P 1'
#
loop_
_entity.id
_entity.type
_entity.pdbx_description
1 polymer ?
#
loop_
_entity_poly.entity_id
_entity_poly.type
_entity_poly.pdbx_seq_one_letter_code
_entity_poly.pdbx_strand_id
1 'polypeptide(L)'
;MTVKKIAVLVRDRQSEALRMALGLTLVDDLVDVYVLDRKLEEEKEDLMNLELMKDMGMNIYSNRPDNSSAEYRATEEIAQRLLEYDHILPY
;
A
#
# COMPACT_ATOMS: atom_id res chain seq x y z
N MET A 1 13.99 17.15 -9.02
CA MET A 1 13.67 15.77 -9.49
C MET A 1 12.18 15.73 -9.75
N THR A 2 11.70 14.86 -10.64
CA THR A 2 10.25 14.66 -10.85
C THR A 2 9.77 13.65 -9.83
N VAL A 3 8.79 14.02 -9.00
CA VAL A 3 8.11 13.13 -8.05
C VAL A 3 7.56 11.92 -8.79
N LYS A 4 7.91 10.71 -8.35
CA LYS A 4 7.41 9.46 -8.89
C LYS A 4 6.15 9.01 -8.16
N LYS A 5 5.27 8.34 -8.89
CA LYS A 5 4.15 7.59 -8.31
C LYS A 5 4.55 6.13 -8.18
N ILE A 6 4.56 5.63 -6.95
CA ILE A 6 4.94 4.25 -6.62
C ILE A 6 3.73 3.52 -6.01
N ALA A 7 3.38 2.38 -6.59
CA ALA A 7 2.42 1.45 -6.03
C ALA A 7 3.18 0.28 -5.36
N VAL A 8 2.86 0.00 -4.10
CA VAL A 8 3.36 -1.20 -3.39
C VAL A 8 2.22 -2.20 -3.32
N LEU A 9 2.39 -3.37 -3.94
CA LEU A 9 1.40 -4.44 -3.91
C LEU A 9 1.77 -5.42 -2.78
N VAL A 10 0.87 -5.55 -1.81
CA VAL A 10 1.03 -6.37 -0.62
C VAL A 10 0.16 -7.61 -0.78
N ARG A 11 0.79 -8.76 -0.99
CA ARG A 11 0.13 -10.05 -0.89
C ARG A 11 0.82 -10.92 0.16
N ASP A 12 2.08 -11.20 -0.09
CA ASP A 12 2.93 -12.01 0.76
C ASP A 12 3.93 -11.10 1.50
N ARG A 13 4.59 -11.61 2.54
CA ARG A 13 5.59 -10.83 3.32
C ARG A 13 5.07 -9.45 3.78
N GLN A 14 3.84 -9.41 4.28
CA GLN A 14 3.10 -8.15 4.50
C GLN A 14 3.89 -7.14 5.32
N SER A 15 4.50 -7.57 6.43
CA SER A 15 5.28 -6.69 7.30
C SER A 15 6.51 -6.09 6.63
N GLU A 16 7.12 -6.81 5.69
CA GLU A 16 8.23 -6.26 4.90
C GLU A 16 7.72 -5.26 3.87
N ALA A 17 6.64 -5.60 3.16
CA ALA A 17 6.05 -4.71 2.17
C ALA A 17 5.63 -3.37 2.80
N LEU A 18 5.01 -3.41 4.00
CA LEU A 18 4.61 -2.21 4.74
C LEU A 18 5.84 -1.38 5.18
N ARG A 19 6.87 -2.04 5.72
CA ARG A 19 8.12 -1.38 6.10
C ARG A 19 8.81 -0.71 4.91
N MET A 20 8.82 -1.37 3.76
CA MET A 20 9.40 -0.85 2.53
C MET A 20 8.59 0.33 1.98
N ALA A 21 7.25 0.26 2.00
CA ALA A 21 6.39 1.35 1.60
C ALA A 21 6.64 2.61 2.44
N LEU A 22 6.76 2.48 3.77
CA LEU A 22 7.15 3.59 4.64
C LEU A 22 8.53 4.13 4.29
N GLY A 23 9.53 3.26 4.09
CA GLY A 23 10.88 3.69 3.72
C GLY A 23 10.94 4.49 2.42
N LEU A 24 10.10 4.18 1.45
CA LEU A 24 10.02 4.88 0.15
C LEU A 24 9.50 6.32 0.28
N THR A 25 8.76 6.65 1.34
CA THR A 25 8.31 8.04 1.55
C THR A 25 9.46 9.01 1.83
N LEU A 26 10.63 8.51 2.26
CA LEU A 26 11.80 9.33 2.56
C LEU A 26 12.45 9.98 1.33
N VAL A 27 12.09 9.53 0.12
CA VAL A 27 12.62 10.07 -1.14
C VAL A 27 11.67 11.07 -1.81
N ASP A 28 10.67 11.58 -1.08
CA ASP A 28 9.67 12.57 -1.55
C ASP A 28 8.82 12.10 -2.75
N ASP A 29 8.62 10.80 -2.89
CA ASP A 29 7.75 10.18 -3.89
C ASP A 29 6.33 9.93 -3.35
N LEU A 30 5.33 9.88 -4.24
CA LEU A 30 3.97 9.50 -3.88
C LEU A 30 3.88 7.98 -3.80
N VAL A 31 3.57 7.46 -2.61
CA VAL A 31 3.48 6.02 -2.36
C VAL A 31 2.06 5.64 -1.96
N ASP A 32 1.43 4.78 -2.76
CA ASP A 32 0.16 4.15 -2.41
C ASP A 32 0.34 2.64 -2.22
N VAL A 33 -0.37 2.09 -1.25
CA VAL A 33 -0.29 0.69 -0.85
C VAL A 33 -1.57 -0.05 -1.27
N TYR A 34 -1.42 -1.22 -1.88
CA TYR A 34 -2.53 -2.06 -2.33
C TYR A 34 -2.42 -3.44 -1.68
N VAL A 35 -3.30 -3.76 -0.74
CA VAL A 35 -3.41 -5.09 -0.12
C VAL A 35 -4.33 -5.96 -0.98
N LEU A 36 -3.77 -7.01 -1.59
CA LEU A 36 -4.48 -7.82 -2.58
C LEU A 36 -4.75 -9.23 -2.09
N ASP A 37 -5.98 -9.68 -2.29
CA ASP A 37 -6.49 -11.05 -2.16
C ASP A 37 -6.38 -11.69 -0.77
N ARG A 38 -5.66 -11.06 0.17
CA ARG A 38 -5.41 -11.53 1.53
C ARG A 38 -5.80 -10.48 2.56
N LYS A 39 -6.23 -10.96 3.72
CA LYS A 39 -6.45 -10.10 4.87
C LYS A 39 -5.09 -9.66 5.43
N LEU A 40 -4.99 -8.42 5.91
CA LEU A 40 -3.85 -7.99 6.71
C LEU A 40 -3.73 -8.87 7.96
N GLU A 41 -2.52 -9.32 8.28
CA GLU A 41 -2.27 -10.21 9.41
C GLU A 41 -2.37 -9.49 10.77
N GLU A 42 -2.60 -8.16 10.78
CA GLU A 42 -2.88 -7.32 11.95
C GLU A 42 -1.89 -7.55 13.11
N GLU A 43 -0.66 -7.93 12.80
CA GLU A 43 0.40 -8.05 13.79
C GLU A 43 0.70 -6.66 14.38
N LYS A 44 1.19 -6.63 15.62
CA LYS A 44 1.45 -5.37 16.34
C LYS A 44 2.34 -4.41 15.54
N GLU A 45 3.36 -4.93 14.87
CA GLU A 45 4.28 -4.13 14.05
C GLU A 45 3.58 -3.59 12.79
N ASP A 46 2.72 -4.39 12.16
CA ASP A 46 1.97 -4.01 10.97
C ASP A 46 0.94 -2.93 11.28
N LEU A 47 0.23 -3.04 12.42
CA LEU A 47 -0.69 -2.00 12.89
C LEU A 47 0.02 -0.66 13.10
N MET A 48 1.20 -0.68 13.73
CA MET A 48 2.02 0.52 13.92
C MET A 48 2.45 1.12 12.57
N ASN A 49 2.87 0.28 11.61
CA ASN A 49 3.23 0.75 10.28
C ASN A 49 2.03 1.37 9.55
N LEU A 50 0.85 0.73 9.62
CA LEU A 50 -0.38 1.22 8.99
C LEU A 50 -0.87 2.54 9.60
N GLU A 51 -0.72 2.72 10.92
CA GLU A 51 -1.00 3.99 11.60
C GLU A 51 -0.08 5.09 11.12
N LEU A 52 1.24 4.83 11.07
CA LEU A 52 2.22 5.80 10.54
C LEU A 52 1.93 6.19 9.09
N MET A 53 1.56 5.23 8.23
CA MET A 53 1.18 5.51 6.84
C MET A 53 0.00 6.48 6.75
N LYS A 54 -1.01 6.29 7.62
CA LYS A 54 -2.18 7.18 7.70
C LYS A 54 -1.80 8.58 8.17
N ASP A 55 -0.94 8.68 9.18
CA ASP A 55 -0.45 9.96 9.69
C ASP A 55 0.37 10.72 8.63
N MET A 56 1.06 9.99 7.75
CA MET A 56 1.80 10.55 6.61
C MET A 56 0.92 10.86 5.39
N GLY A 57 -0.38 10.55 5.44
CA GLY A 57 -1.32 10.81 4.35
C GLY A 57 -1.19 9.85 3.16
N MET A 58 -0.59 8.68 3.35
CA MET A 58 -0.53 7.64 2.32
C MET A 58 -1.91 7.00 2.11
N ASN A 59 -2.22 6.61 0.88
CA ASN A 59 -3.43 5.85 0.61
C ASN A 59 -3.16 4.35 0.72
N ILE A 60 -4.09 3.65 1.36
CA ILE A 60 -4.04 2.19 1.52
C ILE A 60 -5.35 1.63 0.99
N TYR A 61 -5.28 0.79 -0.04
CA TYR A 61 -6.41 0.19 -0.72
C TYR A 61 -6.43 -1.31 -0.55
N SER A 62 -7.61 -1.92 -0.67
CA SER A 62 -7.78 -3.37 -0.64
C SER A 62 -8.87 -3.82 -1.60
N ASN A 63 -8.66 -4.93 -2.31
CA ASN A 63 -9.73 -5.60 -3.07
C ASN A 63 -10.60 -6.52 -2.22
N ARG A 64 -10.34 -6.59 -0.92
CA ARG A 64 -11.20 -7.24 0.06
C ARG A 64 -11.91 -6.22 0.95
N PRO A 65 -13.23 -6.33 1.11
CA PRO A 65 -14.01 -5.42 1.96
C PRO A 65 -13.84 -5.68 3.46
N ASP A 66 -13.23 -6.80 3.85
CA ASP A 66 -12.99 -7.18 5.25
C ASP A 66 -11.66 -6.65 5.83
N ASN A 67 -10.87 -5.91 5.04
CA ASN A 67 -9.68 -5.19 5.50
C ASN A 67 -10.07 -3.79 6.02
N SER A 68 -10.40 -3.68 7.31
CA SER A 68 -10.83 -2.41 7.92
C SER A 68 -9.76 -1.30 7.93
N SER A 69 -8.48 -1.67 7.82
CA SER A 69 -7.36 -0.73 7.77
C SER A 69 -7.12 -0.11 6.39
N ALA A 70 -7.82 -0.59 5.36
CA ALA A 70 -7.64 -0.18 3.97
C ALA A 70 -9.00 0.22 3.35
N GLU A 71 -8.96 1.16 2.41
CA GLU A 71 -10.15 1.53 1.66
C GLU A 71 -10.48 0.47 0.59
N TYR A 72 -11.72 -0.02 0.58
CA TYR A 72 -12.15 -0.99 -0.41
C TYR A 72 -12.20 -0.39 -1.83
N ARG A 73 -11.68 -1.15 -2.80
CA ARG A 73 -11.78 -0.90 -4.24
C ARG A 73 -11.97 -2.21 -4.99
N ALA A 74 -12.74 -2.21 -6.07
CA ALA A 74 -12.87 -3.42 -6.88
C ALA A 74 -11.54 -3.76 -7.59
N THR A 75 -11.30 -5.04 -7.86
CA THR A 75 -10.07 -5.50 -8.54
C THR A 75 -9.86 -4.79 -9.88
N GLU A 76 -10.93 -4.58 -10.65
CA GLU A 76 -10.89 -3.88 -11.93
C GLU A 76 -10.50 -2.41 -11.78
N GLU A 77 -10.97 -1.74 -10.72
CA GLU A 77 -10.60 -0.35 -10.42
C GLU A 77 -9.12 -0.24 -10.04
N ILE A 78 -8.63 -1.17 -9.22
CA ILE A 78 -7.20 -1.24 -8.87
C ILE A 78 -6.37 -1.46 -10.14
N ALA A 79 -6.75 -2.40 -11.00
CA ALA A 79 -6.03 -2.67 -12.25
C ALA A 79 -5.92 -1.44 -13.15
N GLN A 80 -6.97 -0.62 -13.26
CA GLN A 80 -6.92 0.63 -14.01
C GLN A 80 -5.98 1.66 -13.36
N ARG A 81 -6.06 1.83 -12.04
CA ARG A 81 -5.20 2.77 -11.30
C ARG A 81 -3.73 2.42 -11.40
N LEU A 82 -3.38 1.13 -11.39
CA LEU A 82 -1.99 0.68 -11.48
C LEU A 82 -1.28 1.18 -12.75
N LEU A 83 -2.01 1.46 -13.82
CA LEU A 83 -1.47 2.01 -15.07
C LEU A 83 -0.95 3.46 -14.91
N GLU A 84 -1.33 4.15 -13.83
CA GLU A 84 -0.93 5.54 -13.56
C GLU A 84 0.38 5.67 -12.78
N TYR A 85 0.95 4.56 -12.31
CA TYR A 85 2.17 4.55 -11.50
C TYR A 85 3.43 4.40 -12.35
N ASP A 86 4.48 5.12 -11.98
CA ASP A 86 5.81 4.97 -12.58
C ASP A 86 6.46 3.64 -12.20
N HIS A 87 6.22 3.20 -10.97
CA HIS A 87 6.78 1.98 -10.40
C HIS A 87 5.72 1.17 -9.67
N ILE A 88 5.74 -0.14 -9.89
CA ILE A 88 4.89 -1.10 -9.19
C ILE A 88 5.83 -2.11 -8.53
N LEU A 89 5.77 -2.21 -7.21
CA LEU A 89 6.62 -3.07 -6.40
C LEU A 89 5.80 -4.21 -5.82
N PRO A 90 5.86 -5.43 -6.39
CA PRO A 90 5.15 -6.58 -5.87
C PRO A 90 5.90 -7.24 -4.71
N TYR A 91 5.17 -7.55 -3.63
CA TYR A 91 5.65 -8.31 -2.48
C TYR A 91 4.77 -9.55 -2.19
#